data_AF-A0A164IB53-F1
#
_entry.id   AF-A0A164IB53-F1
#
_cell.length_a   1.000
_cell.length_b   1.000
_cell.length_c   1.000
_cell.angle_alpha   90.00
_cell.angle_beta   90.00
_cell.angle_gamma   90.00
#
_symmetry.space_group_name_H-M   'P 1'
#
loop_
_entity.id
_entity.type
_entity.pdbx_description
1 polymer ?
#
loop_
_entity_poly.entity_id
_entity_poly.type
_entity_poly.pdbx_seq_one_letter_code
_entity_poly.pdbx_strand_id
1 'polypeptide(L)' 'RLEVRDLLLANIPDVLNQLLGHKNAKRGTLKVLDALQDERLNKQLFYDILEVILKDGFPELSSL' A
#
# COMPACT_ATOMS: atom_id res chain seq x y z
N ARG A 1 15.16 9.50 5.64
CA ARG A 1 14.43 8.87 4.50
C ARG A 1 15.05 7.57 4.00
N LEU A 2 16.37 7.35 4.08
CA LEU A 2 17.00 6.07 3.68
C LEU A 2 16.68 4.92 4.65
N GLU A 3 16.49 5.21 5.93
CA GLU A 3 16.27 4.21 7.00
C GLU A 3 15.12 3.24 6.73
N VAL A 4 13.95 3.71 6.28
CA VAL A 4 12.80 2.83 6.03
C VAL A 4 13.05 1.93 4.83
N ARG A 5 13.66 2.45 3.76
CA ARG A 5 13.98 1.66 2.57
C ARG A 5 14.99 0.56 2.91
N ASP A 6 16.07 0.91 3.61
CA ASP A 6 17.11 -0.04 3.97
C ASP A 6 16.60 -1.10 4.94
N LEU A 7 15.76 -0.70 5.91
CA LEU A 7 15.10 -1.62 6.84
C LEU A 7 14.14 -2.57 6.11
N LEU A 8 13.33 -2.06 5.17
CA LEU A 8 12.40 -2.91 4.41
C LEU A 8 13.14 -3.93 3.55
N LEU A 9 14.24 -3.51 2.93
CA LEU A 9 15.07 -4.37 2.08
C LEU A 9 15.81 -5.44 2.88
N ALA A 10 16.23 -5.13 4.11
CA ALA A 10 16.86 -6.09 5.01
C ALA A 10 15.88 -7.14 5.55
N ASN A 11 14.57 -6.84 5.52
CA ASN A 11 13.52 -7.70 6.08
C ASN A 11 12.54 -8.22 5.00
N ILE A 12 12.97 -8.34 3.75
CA ILE A 12 12.15 -8.99 2.71
C ILE A 12 11.94 -10.46 3.11
N PRO A 13 10.69 -10.94 3.22
CA PRO A 13 10.42 -12.33 3.54
C PRO A 13 11.08 -13.31 2.55
N ASP A 14 11.74 -14.34 3.07
CA ASP A 14 12.46 -15.32 2.25
C ASP A 14 11.57 -16.00 1.21
N VAL A 15 10.29 -16.20 1.53
CA VAL A 15 9.31 -16.74 0.56
C VAL A 15 9.22 -15.89 -0.71
N LEU A 16 9.32 -14.56 -0.61
CA LEU A 16 9.30 -13.68 -1.78
C LEU A 16 10.60 -13.81 -2.58
N ASN A 17 11.74 -13.95 -1.90
CA ASN A 17 13.03 -14.18 -2.56
C ASN A 17 13.08 -15.53 -3.29
N GLN A 18 12.49 -16.58 -2.70
CA GLN A 18 12.45 -17.93 -3.27
C GLN A 18 11.51 -18.01 -4.48
N LEU A 19 10.34 -17.37 -4.41
CA LEU A 19 9.33 -17.45 -5.47
C LEU A 19 9.61 -16.51 -6.64
N LEU A 20 10.12 -15.30 -6.37
CA LEU A 20 10.27 -14.24 -7.37
C LEU A 20 11.73 -13.99 -7.77
N GLY A 21 12.69 -14.49 -6.99
CA GLY A 21 14.09 -14.15 -7.08
C GLY A 21 14.41 -12.81 -6.40
N HIS A 22 15.59 -12.72 -5.78
CA HIS A 22 16.04 -11.57 -4.97
C HIS A 22 15.86 -10.21 -5.65
N LYS A 23 16.19 -10.10 -6.95
CA LYS A 23 16.07 -8.83 -7.69
C LYS A 23 14.62 -8.38 -7.86
N ASN A 24 13.70 -9.31 -8.14
CA ASN A 24 12.29 -8.99 -8.34
C ASN A 24 11.59 -8.75 -7.01
N ALA A 25 11.91 -9.53 -5.98
CA ALA A 25 11.43 -9.30 -4.62
C ALA A 25 11.84 -7.90 -4.14
N LYS A 26 13.13 -7.55 -4.27
CA LYS A 26 13.66 -6.20 -3.96
C LYS A 26 12.90 -5.10 -4.70
N ARG A 27 12.73 -5.24 -6.02
CA ARG A 27 12.04 -4.24 -6.85
C ARG A 27 10.56 -4.12 -6.49
N GLY A 28 9.89 -5.24 -6.26
CA GLY A 28 8.47 -5.29 -5.90
C GLY A 28 8.22 -4.62 -4.55
N THR A 29 9.03 -4.99 -3.54
CA THR A 29 8.97 -4.40 -2.20
C THR A 29 9.17 -2.88 -2.23
N LEU A 30 10.16 -2.38 -2.98
CA LEU A 30 10.34 -0.93 -3.13
C LEU A 30 9.18 -0.25 -3.86
N LYS A 31 8.62 -0.89 -4.89
CA LYS A 31 7.47 -0.33 -5.63
C LYS A 31 6.23 -0.22 -4.75
N VAL A 32 5.97 -1.20 -3.89
CA VAL A 32 4.88 -1.14 -2.90
C VAL A 32 5.13 0.01 -1.91
N LEU A 33 6.35 0.11 -1.38
CA LEU A 33 6.73 1.19 -0.47
C LEU A 33 6.60 2.58 -1.11
N ASP A 34 6.97 2.74 -2.38
CA ASP A 34 6.82 3.99 -3.11
C ASP A 34 5.34 4.33 -3.34
N ALA A 35 4.50 3.34 -3.66
CA ALA A 35 3.06 3.54 -3.79
C ALA A 35 2.41 3.96 -2.47
N LEU A 36 2.82 3.38 -1.34
CA LEU A 36 2.35 3.77 -0.01
C LEU A 36 2.82 5.17 0.42
N GLN A 37 3.89 5.70 -0.18
CA GLN A 37 4.37 7.06 0.07
C GLN A 37 3.81 8.10 -0.91
N ASP A 38 3.04 7.69 -1.93
CA ASP A 38 2.40 8.61 -2.87
C ASP A 38 1.13 9.21 -2.24
N GLU A 39 1.21 10.48 -1.86
CA GLU A 39 0.12 11.22 -1.23
C GLU A 39 -1.16 11.25 -2.08
N ARG A 40 -1.05 11.29 -3.41
CA ARG A 40 -2.20 11.28 -4.31
C ARG A 40 -2.90 9.93 -4.27
N LEU A 41 -2.15 8.83 -4.28
CA LEU A 41 -2.72 7.49 -4.16
C LEU A 41 -3.37 7.29 -2.79
N ASN A 42 -2.74 7.78 -1.72
CA ASN A 42 -3.29 7.69 -0.37
C ASN A 42 -4.58 8.51 -0.20
N LYS A 43 -4.67 9.69 -0.82
CA LYS A 43 -5.91 10.48 -0.84
C LYS A 43 -7.05 9.74 -1.55
N GLN A 44 -6.77 9.14 -2.70
CA GLN A 44 -7.77 8.34 -3.40
C GLN A 44 -8.22 7.14 -2.56
N LEU A 45 -7.26 6.39 -2.00
CA LEU A 45 -7.57 5.25 -1.13
C LEU A 45 -8.43 5.67 0.06
N PHE A 46 -8.17 6.83 0.65
CA PHE A 46 -9.01 7.37 1.73
C PHE A 46 -10.43 7.67 1.25
N TYR A 47 -10.61 8.28 0.07
CA TYR A 47 -11.94 8.52 -0.49
C TYR A 47 -12.70 7.22 -0.76
N ASP A 48 -12.04 6.18 -1.28
CA ASP A 48 -12.66 4.88 -1.53
C ASP A 48 -13.12 4.22 -0.23
N ILE A 49 -12.30 4.27 0.83
CA ILE A 49 -12.66 3.75 2.16
C ILE A 49 -13.84 4.54 2.74
N LEU A 50 -13.79 5.88 2.64
CA LEU A 50 -14.84 6.75 3.12
C LEU A 50 -16.17 6.48 2.39
N GLU A 51 -16.12 6.27 1.07
CA GLU A 51 -17.29 5.92 0.27
C GLU A 51 -17.95 4.63 0.76
N VAL A 52 -17.16 3.58 1.02
CA VAL A 52 -17.69 2.31 1.55
C VAL A 52 -18.32 2.52 2.93
N ILE A 53 -17.67 3.26 3.83
CA ILE A 53 -18.21 3.57 5.16
C ILE A 53 -19.53 4.34 5.06
N LEU A 54 -19.62 5.31 4.16
CA LEU A 54 -20.83 6.11 3.98
C LEU A 54 -21.97 5.27 3.40
N LYS A 55 -21.70 4.43 2.40
CA LYS A 55 -22.72 3.58 1.77
C LYS A 55 -23.23 2.50 2.71
N ASP A 56 -22.32 1.81 3.41
CA ASP A 56 -22.68 0.63 4.20
C ASP A 56 -23.03 0.99 5.65
N GLY A 57 -22.41 2.02 6.21
CA GLY A 57 -22.59 2.45 7.60
C GLY A 57 -23.65 3.54 7.78
N PHE A 58 -23.90 4.37 6.77
CA PHE A 58 -24.83 5.50 6.82
C PHE A 58 -25.62 5.65 5.51
N PRO A 59 -26.39 4.62 5.11
CA PRO A 59 -27.10 4.59 3.83
C PRO A 59 -28.08 5.78 3.64
N GLU A 60 -28.52 6.42 4.73
CA GLU A 60 -29.37 7.59 4.68
C GLU A 60 -28.65 8.81 4.08
N LEU A 61 -27.34 8.93 4.30
CA LEU A 61 -26.51 10.02 3.78
C LEU A 61 -26.20 9.87 2.29
N SER A 62 -26.37 8.68 1.70
CA SER A 62 -26.15 8.45 0.27
C SER A 62 -27.34 8.91 -0.60
N SER A 63 -28.43 9.36 0.03
CA SER A 63 -29.65 9.85 -0.63
C SER A 63 -29.78 11.38 -0.66
N LEU A 64 -28.81 12.10 -0.08
CA LEU A 64 -28.66 13.56 -0.17
C LEU A 64 -27.88 13.96 -1.44
#